data_AF-A0A4U9VGG4-F1
#
_entry.id   AF-A0A4U9VGG4-F1
#
_cell.length_a   1.000
_cell.length_b   1.000
_cell.length_c   1.000
_cell.angle_alpha   90.00
_cell.angle_beta   90.00
_cell.angle_gamma   90.00
#
_symmetry.space_group_name_H-M   'P 1'
#
loop_
_entity.id
_entity.type
_entity.pdbx_description
1 polymer ?
#
loop_
_entity_poly.entity_id
_entity_poly.type
_entity_poly.pdbx_seq_one_letter_code
_entity_poly.pdbx_strand_id
1 'polypeptide(L)'
;MQTPDDIRKVFVNAGVAGEDYDAALNSFVVKSLVAQQEKAAEDLQLRGVPAVFVNGKYMVKNDGLDTSSMDVYVKQFADVVKFLTEQK
;
A
#
# COMPACT_ATOMS: atom_id res chain seq x y z
N MET A 1 15.81 -0.19 10.50
CA MET A 1 15.81 0.92 9.53
C MET A 1 15.39 2.16 10.26
N GLN A 2 16.29 3.13 10.41
CA GLN A 2 16.02 4.37 11.14
C GLN A 2 16.37 5.62 10.33
N THR A 3 17.11 5.48 9.23
CA THR A 3 17.53 6.58 8.36
C THR A 3 17.21 6.29 6.89
N PRO A 4 17.19 7.32 6.02
CA PRO A 4 17.10 7.12 4.56
C PRO A 4 18.18 6.17 4.02
N ASP A 5 19.40 6.22 4.57
CA ASP A 5 20.49 5.33 4.18
C ASP A 5 20.19 3.86 4.49
N ASP A 6 19.48 3.56 5.58
CA ASP A 6 19.07 2.20 5.88
C ASP A 6 18.06 1.68 4.84
N ILE A 7 17.19 2.56 4.31
CA ILE A 7 16.29 2.22 3.20
C ILE A 7 17.09 1.93 1.94
N ARG A 8 18.01 2.82 1.57
CA ARG A 8 18.91 2.61 0.43
C ARG A 8 19.65 1.27 0.50
N LYS A 9 20.19 0.92 1.67
CA LYS A 9 20.91 -0.35 1.89
C LYS A 9 20.03 -1.57 1.61
N VAL A 10 18.74 -1.54 1.94
CA VAL A 10 17.83 -2.66 1.65
C VAL A 10 17.71 -2.89 0.14
N PHE A 11 17.58 -1.82 -0.65
CA PHE A 11 17.53 -1.92 -2.12
C PHE A 11 18.85 -2.44 -2.71
N VAL A 12 19.99 -1.93 -2.22
CA VAL A 12 21.32 -2.39 -2.67
C VAL A 12 21.55 -3.86 -2.32
N ASN A 13 21.18 -4.28 -1.11
CA ASN A 13 21.27 -5.68 -0.70
C ASN A 13 20.35 -6.60 -1.52
N ALA A 14 19.25 -6.06 -2.07
CA ALA A 14 18.36 -6.77 -2.98
C ALA A 14 18.85 -6.76 -4.45
N GLY A 15 20.01 -6.16 -4.74
CA GLY A 15 20.66 -6.18 -6.04
C GLY A 15 20.46 -4.92 -6.91
N VAL A 16 19.83 -3.86 -6.40
CA VAL A 16 19.71 -2.58 -7.11
C VAL A 16 21.02 -1.82 -7.04
N ALA A 17 21.53 -1.33 -8.17
CA ALA A 17 22.73 -0.49 -8.15
C ALA A 17 22.47 0.81 -7.36
N GLY A 18 23.45 1.23 -6.56
CA GLY A 18 23.28 2.42 -5.72
C GLY A 18 22.97 3.68 -6.53
N GLU A 19 23.63 3.84 -7.68
CA GLU A 19 23.41 4.96 -8.60
C GLU A 19 21.99 4.95 -9.19
N ASP A 20 21.44 3.78 -9.52
CA ASP A 20 20.07 3.65 -10.02
C ASP A 20 19.04 3.99 -8.94
N TYR A 21 19.28 3.57 -7.69
CA TYR A 21 18.44 3.96 -6.56
C TYR A 21 18.45 5.49 -6.37
N ASP A 22 19.65 6.09 -6.34
CA ASP A 22 19.82 7.52 -6.10
C ASP A 22 19.20 8.34 -7.24
N ALA A 23 19.35 7.90 -8.50
CA ALA A 23 18.72 8.51 -9.65
C ALA A 23 17.18 8.39 -9.61
N ALA A 24 16.66 7.20 -9.29
CA ALA A 24 15.22 6.97 -9.17
C ALA A 24 14.60 7.81 -8.05
N LEU A 25 15.19 7.81 -6.85
CA LEU A 25 14.73 8.57 -5.70
C LEU A 25 14.59 10.07 -6.00
N ASN A 26 15.51 10.62 -6.80
CA ASN A 26 15.52 12.03 -7.17
C ASN A 26 14.70 12.35 -8.43
N SER A 27 14.24 11.33 -9.15
CA SER A 27 13.52 11.49 -10.42
C SER A 27 12.17 12.18 -10.26
N PHE A 28 11.73 12.85 -11.33
CA PHE A 28 10.39 13.42 -11.40
C PHE A 28 9.29 12.36 -11.27
N VAL A 29 9.54 11.14 -11.80
CA VAL A 29 8.59 10.03 -11.76
C VAL A 29 8.31 9.60 -10.32
N VAL A 30 9.36 9.33 -9.54
CA VAL A 30 9.18 8.91 -8.13
C VAL A 30 8.54 10.03 -7.30
N LYS A 31 8.94 11.29 -7.51
CA LYS A 31 8.29 12.44 -6.84
C LYS A 31 6.80 12.53 -7.18
N SER A 32 6.43 12.29 -8.44
CA SER A 32 5.02 12.27 -8.86
C SER A 32 4.25 11.13 -8.22
N LEU A 33 4.86 9.95 -8.07
CA LEU A 33 4.24 8.81 -7.38
C LEU A 33 4.04 9.06 -5.88
N VAL A 34 4.96 9.77 -5.21
CA VAL A 34 4.77 10.19 -3.82
C VAL A 34 3.58 11.13 -3.69
N ALA A 35 3.51 12.16 -4.54
CA ALA A 35 2.38 13.10 -4.54
C ALA A 35 1.03 12.40 -4.84
N GLN A 36 1.02 11.39 -5.72
CA GLN A 36 -0.19 10.59 -5.98
C GLN A 36 -0.61 9.76 -4.75
N GLN A 37 0.34 9.20 -4.00
CA GLN A 37 0.05 8.45 -2.78
C GLN A 37 -0.52 9.35 -1.67
N GLU A 38 0.08 10.53 -1.47
CA GLU A 38 -0.42 11.53 -0.50
C GLU A 38 -1.83 11.99 -0.88
N LYS A 39 -2.04 12.35 -2.16
CA LYS A 39 -3.35 12.75 -2.66
C LYS A 39 -4.40 11.65 -2.50
N ALA A 40 -4.06 10.39 -2.80
CA ALA A 40 -4.99 9.28 -2.62
C ALA A 40 -5.40 9.09 -1.16
N ALA A 41 -4.47 9.25 -0.21
CA ALA A 41 -4.77 9.19 1.21
C ALA A 41 -5.72 10.31 1.66
N GLU A 42 -5.52 11.53 1.15
CA GLU A 42 -6.41 12.68 1.39
C GLU A 42 -7.80 12.47 0.77
N ASP A 43 -7.86 12.15 -0.52
CA ASP A 43 -9.10 11.97 -1.29
C ASP A 43 -9.97 10.85 -0.69
N LEU A 44 -9.35 9.77 -0.19
CA LEU A 44 -10.02 8.64 0.46
C LEU A 44 -10.22 8.83 1.96
N GLN A 45 -9.83 9.99 2.51
CA GLN A 45 -9.93 10.34 3.92
C GLN A 45 -9.35 9.25 4.84
N LEU A 46 -8.18 8.73 4.48
CA LEU A 46 -7.50 7.65 5.19
C LEU A 46 -7.22 8.05 6.66
N ARG A 47 -7.76 7.28 7.61
CA ARG A 47 -7.60 7.55 9.06
C ARG A 47 -6.62 6.62 9.77
N GLY A 48 -6.29 5.48 9.15
CA GLY A 48 -5.45 4.46 9.78
C GLY A 48 -5.15 3.32 8.82
N VAL A 49 -4.08 2.59 9.11
CA VAL A 49 -3.60 1.43 8.32
C VAL A 49 -3.62 0.15 9.17
N PRO A 50 -3.79 -1.04 8.56
CA PRO A 50 -3.98 -1.28 7.12
C PRO A 50 -5.40 -0.89 6.64
N ALA A 51 -5.47 -0.32 5.44
CA ALA A 51 -6.72 0.02 4.77
C ALA A 51 -6.66 -0.39 3.30
N VAL A 52 -7.76 -0.94 2.79
CA VAL A 52 -7.89 -1.31 1.38
C VAL A 52 -9.17 -0.69 0.82
N PHE A 53 -9.01 0.03 -0.27
CA PHE A 53 -10.09 0.65 -1.01
C PHE A 53 -10.25 -0.06 -2.36
N VAL A 54 -11.49 -0.41 -2.71
CA VAL A 54 -11.84 -1.06 -3.97
C VAL A 54 -12.59 -0.05 -4.84
N ASN A 55 -12.13 0.09 -6.09
CA ASN A 55 -12.67 1.03 -7.08
C ASN A 55 -12.75 2.50 -6.62
N GLY A 56 -11.95 2.89 -5.61
CA GLY A 56 -12.02 4.22 -5.00
C GLY A 56 -13.34 4.56 -4.32
N LYS A 57 -14.23 3.58 -4.13
CA LYS A 57 -15.60 3.76 -3.63
C LYS A 57 -15.84 3.04 -2.31
N TYR A 58 -15.29 1.84 -2.16
CA TYR A 58 -15.56 0.98 -1.01
C TYR A 58 -14.30 0.80 -0.18
N MET A 59 -14.40 1.04 1.12
CA MET A 59 -13.34 0.69 2.08
C MET A 59 -13.68 -0.63 2.76
N VAL A 60 -12.76 -1.59 2.75
CA VAL A 60 -12.94 -2.86 3.48
C VAL A 60 -12.94 -2.58 4.98
N LYS A 61 -13.96 -3.07 5.68
CA LYS A 61 -14.12 -2.95 7.14
C LYS A 61 -13.52 -4.18 7.83
N ASN A 62 -12.22 -4.11 8.14
CA ASN A 62 -11.49 -5.22 8.74
C ASN A 62 -12.04 -5.65 10.12
N ASP A 63 -12.63 -4.71 10.86
CA ASP A 63 -13.28 -4.92 12.16
C ASP A 63 -14.61 -5.69 12.06
N GLY A 64 -15.17 -5.84 10.86
CA GLY A 64 -16.35 -6.66 10.61
C GLY A 64 -16.05 -8.08 10.14
N LEU A 65 -14.78 -8.46 9.98
CA LEU A 65 -14.38 -9.78 9.52
C LEU A 65 -14.21 -10.75 10.70
N ASP A 66 -14.38 -12.03 10.44
CA ASP A 66 -14.13 -13.08 11.42
C ASP A 66 -12.61 -13.23 11.67
N THR A 67 -12.20 -12.88 12.88
CA THR A 67 -10.81 -12.96 13.35
C THR A 67 -10.57 -14.16 14.27
N SER A 68 -11.44 -15.17 14.26
CA SER A 68 -11.28 -16.39 15.08
C SER A 68 -10.04 -17.20 14.68
N SER A 69 -9.63 -17.12 13.42
CA SER A 69 -8.35 -17.62 12.93
C SER A 69 -7.83 -16.79 11.77
N MET A 70 -6.53 -16.84 11.53
CA MET A 70 -5.91 -16.15 10.40
C MET A 70 -6.43 -16.68 9.06
N ASP A 71 -6.63 -18.00 8.92
CA ASP A 71 -7.11 -18.61 7.68
C ASP A 71 -8.53 -18.14 7.32
N VAL A 72 -9.40 -18.02 8.32
CA VAL A 72 -10.77 -17.52 8.11
C VAL A 72 -10.75 -16.03 7.75
N TYR A 73 -9.96 -15.23 8.47
CA TYR A 73 -9.80 -13.81 8.18
C TYR A 73 -9.33 -13.57 6.74
N VAL A 74 -8.25 -14.25 6.32
CA VAL A 74 -7.68 -14.09 4.97
C VAL A 74 -8.70 -14.48 3.90
N LYS A 75 -9.43 -15.57 4.11
CA LYS A 75 -10.48 -16.02 3.18
C LYS A 75 -11.60 -14.98 3.06
N GLN A 76 -12.16 -14.53 4.18
CA GLN A 76 -13.25 -13.55 4.16
C GLN A 76 -12.81 -12.21 3.57
N PHE A 77 -11.60 -11.76 3.90
CA PHE A 77 -11.03 -10.54 3.33
C PHE A 77 -10.95 -10.64 1.80
N ALA A 78 -10.40 -11.74 1.27
CA ALA A 78 -10.29 -11.95 -0.17
C ALA A 78 -11.67 -12.02 -0.86
N ASP A 79 -12.64 -12.72 -0.24
CA ASP A 79 -14.01 -12.82 -0.76
C ASP A 79 -14.70 -11.45 -0.82
N VAL A 80 -14.54 -10.62 0.21
CA VAL A 80 -15.06 -9.25 0.23
C VAL A 80 -14.41 -8.38 -0.84
N VAL A 81 -13.08 -8.41 -0.96
CA VAL A 81 -12.38 -7.64 -2.01
C VAL A 81 -12.85 -8.06 -3.41
N LYS A 82 -12.97 -9.36 -3.66
CA LYS A 82 -13.48 -9.89 -4.93
C LYS A 82 -14.90 -9.40 -5.20
N PHE A 83 -15.80 -9.55 -4.23
CA PHE A 83 -17.19 -9.10 -4.33
C PHE A 83 -17.27 -7.60 -4.66
N LEU A 84 -16.53 -6.75 -3.94
CA LEU A 84 -16.53 -5.31 -4.15
C LEU A 84 -15.93 -4.89 -5.50
N THR A 85 -15.03 -5.70 -6.06
CA THR A 85 -14.44 -5.44 -7.39
C THR A 85 -15.48 -5.61 -8.49
N GLU A 86 -16.45 -6.51 -8.30
CA GLU A 86 -17.54 -6.78 -9.24
C GLU A 86 -18.72 -5.79 -9.09
N GLN A 87 -18.74 -4.98 -8.02
CA GLN A 87 -19.74 -3.91 -7.83
C GLN A 87 -19.41 -2.68 -8.68
N LYS A 88 -20.43 -2.15 -9.38
CA LYS A 88 -20.31 -0.97 -10.25
C LYS A 88 -20.44 0.34 -9.49
#